data_AF-X1KAS7-F1
#
_entry.id   AF-X1KAS7-F1
#
_cell.length_a   1.000
_cell.length_b   1.000
_cell.length_c   1.000
_cell.angle_alpha   90.00
_cell.angle_beta   90.00
_cell.angle_gamma   90.00
#
_symmetry.space_group_name_H-M   'P 1'
#
loop_
_entity.id
_entity.type
_entity.pdbx_description
1 polymer ?
#
loop_
_entity_poly.entity_id
_entity_poly.type
_entity_poly.pdbx_seq_one_letter_code
_entity_poly.pdbx_strand_id
1 'polypeptide(L)'
;ARDKVLAKKILTYHHIRVPAFVEFERGKRLKIPKHMPYPVIVKPVGEDASEGIARASLVRRDAELARRVGFVHESVGRDAIAEEYVEGREIFCSVLGNDRLRVLPLRTVWLGTKPGRPKFLTYRLKWNTDYQQKWGLEFGFAADLPDETAERIGRVSKRVYRALELRDYGRIDLRVTPEGRIYVLEANPNPFLAKSEDFAESAQEAGIDYPELVERIMSLALKRVRR
;
A
#
# COMPACT_ATOMS: atom_id res chain seq x y z
N ALA A 1 -2.40 -11.33 4.13
CA ALA A 1 -2.02 -10.15 3.33
C ALA A 1 -3.24 -9.44 2.72
N ARG A 2 -4.14 -10.13 1.99
CA ARG A 2 -5.34 -9.52 1.39
C ARG A 2 -6.37 -8.99 2.40
N ASP A 3 -6.50 -9.66 3.55
CA ASP A 3 -7.22 -9.07 4.68
C ASP A 3 -6.33 -7.99 5.31
N LYS A 4 -6.66 -6.72 5.03
CA LYS A 4 -5.94 -5.55 5.52
C LYS A 4 -5.95 -5.46 7.04
N VAL A 5 -7.07 -5.79 7.67
CA VAL A 5 -7.22 -5.67 9.12
C VAL A 5 -6.36 -6.72 9.79
N LEU A 6 -6.48 -7.99 9.37
CA LEU A 6 -5.67 -9.08 9.91
C LEU A 6 -4.18 -8.84 9.65
N ALA A 7 -3.81 -8.40 8.45
CA ALA A 7 -2.42 -8.05 8.14
C ALA A 7 -1.89 -6.97 9.09
N LYS A 8 -2.63 -5.89 9.32
CA LYS A 8 -2.21 -4.83 10.26
C LYS A 8 -2.16 -5.31 11.71
N LYS A 9 -3.08 -6.17 12.15
CA LYS A 9 -3.03 -6.82 13.48
C LYS A 9 -1.73 -7.61 13.66
N ILE A 10 -1.36 -8.45 12.67
CA ILE A 10 -0.11 -9.22 12.67
C ILE A 10 1.13 -8.30 12.66
N LEU A 11 1.15 -7.29 11.79
CA LEU A 11 2.26 -6.34 11.72
C LEU A 11 2.45 -5.57 13.03
N THR A 12 1.35 -5.16 13.67
CA THR A 12 1.38 -4.49 14.98
C THR A 12 1.96 -5.41 16.04
N TYR A 13 1.55 -6.69 16.08
CA TYR A 13 2.12 -7.70 16.97
C TYR A 13 3.65 -7.83 16.80
N HIS A 14 4.15 -7.77 15.56
CA HIS A 14 5.59 -7.80 15.28
C HIS A 14 6.31 -6.43 15.42
N HIS A 15 5.68 -5.44 16.05
CA HIS A 15 6.21 -4.08 16.21
C HIS A 15 6.64 -3.44 14.89
N ILE A 16 5.89 -3.70 13.82
CA ILE A 16 6.02 -3.03 12.52
C ILE A 16 5.00 -1.90 12.50
N ARG A 17 5.48 -0.68 12.23
CA ARG A 17 4.64 0.52 12.26
C ARG A 17 3.65 0.52 11.10
N VAL A 18 2.36 0.53 11.43
CA VAL A 18 1.23 0.76 10.53
C VAL A 18 0.45 1.99 11.00
N PRO A 19 -0.33 2.67 10.14
CA PRO A 19 -1.24 3.71 10.59
C PRO A 19 -2.20 3.16 11.66
N ALA A 20 -2.54 3.96 12.68
CA ALA A 20 -3.56 3.56 13.64
C ALA A 20 -4.88 3.26 12.90
N PHE A 21 -5.60 2.22 13.28
CA PHE A 21 -6.77 1.78 12.53
C PHE A 21 -7.90 1.27 13.42
N VAL A 22 -9.13 1.40 12.90
CA VAL A 22 -10.35 0.88 13.52
C VAL A 22 -11.17 0.17 12.45
N GLU A 23 -11.59 -1.04 12.76
CA GLU A 23 -12.48 -1.86 11.94
C GLU A 23 -13.94 -1.62 12.33
N PHE A 24 -14.80 -1.47 11.31
CA PHE A 24 -16.24 -1.31 11.43
C PHE A 24 -16.91 -2.43 10.65
N GLU A 25 -17.30 -3.47 11.37
CA GLU A 25 -17.99 -4.63 10.80
C GLU A 25 -19.41 -4.27 10.35
N ARG A 26 -19.79 -4.77 9.17
CA ARG A 26 -21.12 -4.60 8.60
C ARG A 26 -22.16 -5.32 9.46
N GLY A 27 -23.31 -4.70 9.66
CA GLY A 27 -24.40 -5.25 10.48
C GLY A 27 -24.19 -5.12 11.99
N LYS A 28 -23.04 -4.61 12.45
CA LYS A 28 -22.84 -4.22 13.85
C LYS A 28 -23.15 -2.74 14.06
N ARG A 29 -23.56 -2.38 15.28
CA ARG A 29 -23.74 -0.99 15.67
C ARG A 29 -22.40 -0.25 15.55
N LEU A 30 -22.40 0.83 14.77
CA LEU A 30 -21.24 1.70 14.61
C LEU A 30 -20.89 2.35 15.96
N LYS A 31 -19.68 2.07 16.45
CA LYS A 31 -19.11 2.62 17.68
C LYS A 31 -17.81 3.34 17.34
N ILE A 32 -17.83 4.66 17.32
CA ILE A 32 -16.63 5.47 17.10
C ILE A 32 -15.87 5.58 18.43
N PRO A 33 -14.57 5.26 18.47
CA PRO A 33 -13.77 5.46 19.68
C PRO A 33 -13.72 6.94 20.08
N LYS A 34 -13.68 7.23 21.39
CA LYS A 34 -13.61 8.61 21.92
C LYS A 34 -12.41 9.40 21.37
N HIS A 35 -11.30 8.72 21.09
CA HIS A 35 -10.07 9.32 20.58
C HIS A 35 -9.74 8.72 19.21
N MET A 36 -10.44 9.22 18.19
CA MET A 36 -10.14 8.87 16.79
C MET A 36 -9.00 9.75 16.26
N PRO A 37 -7.97 9.18 15.60
CA PRO A 37 -6.80 9.94 15.12
C PRO A 37 -7.11 10.64 13.80
N TYR A 38 -8.02 11.63 13.82
CA TYR A 38 -8.34 12.40 12.62
C TYR A 38 -7.15 13.22 12.11
N PRO A 39 -7.01 13.42 10.79
CA PRO A 39 -7.87 12.87 9.73
C PRO A 39 -7.61 11.36 9.48
N VAL A 40 -8.64 10.65 9.03
CA VAL A 40 -8.57 9.21 8.71
C VAL A 40 -9.00 8.95 7.27
N ILE A 41 -8.47 7.89 6.65
CA ILE A 41 -8.93 7.34 5.37
C ILE A 41 -9.85 6.14 5.64
N VAL A 42 -11.10 6.21 5.20
CA VAL A 42 -12.05 5.09 5.24
C VAL A 42 -12.02 4.31 3.93
N LYS A 43 -11.85 2.98 4.04
CA LYS A 43 -11.70 2.04 2.92
C LYS A 43 -12.54 0.78 3.17
N PRO A 44 -13.05 0.10 2.12
CA PRO A 44 -13.58 -1.26 2.28
C PRO A 44 -12.47 -2.25 2.66
N VAL A 45 -12.81 -3.22 3.50
CA VAL A 45 -11.96 -4.38 3.82
C VAL A 45 -12.03 -5.35 2.65
N GLY A 46 -10.86 -5.71 2.10
CA GLY A 46 -10.72 -6.75 1.06
C GLY A 46 -10.67 -6.29 -0.40
N GLU A 47 -10.92 -5.01 -0.71
CA GLU A 47 -10.78 -4.49 -2.08
C GLU A 47 -9.39 -3.94 -2.36
N ASP A 48 -8.74 -4.33 -3.46
CA ASP A 48 -7.41 -3.81 -3.85
C ASP A 48 -7.55 -2.57 -4.78
N ALA A 49 -6.44 -2.10 -5.36
CA ALA A 49 -6.45 -1.09 -6.44
C ALA A 49 -7.09 0.29 -6.11
N SER A 50 -7.17 0.66 -4.83
CA SER A 50 -7.88 1.86 -4.36
C SER A 50 -9.38 1.86 -4.67
N GLU A 51 -9.99 0.71 -4.97
CA GLU A 51 -11.42 0.61 -5.21
C GLU A 51 -12.21 1.03 -3.96
N GLY A 52 -13.23 1.88 -4.16
CA GLY A 52 -13.94 2.52 -3.06
C GLY A 52 -13.14 3.62 -2.33
N ILE A 53 -11.96 4.05 -2.79
CA ILE A 53 -11.22 5.18 -2.22
C ILE A 53 -11.42 6.44 -3.07
N ALA A 54 -12.13 7.41 -2.50
CA ALA A 54 -12.40 8.71 -3.11
C ALA A 54 -11.85 9.85 -2.26
N ARG A 55 -11.92 11.10 -2.74
CA ARG A 55 -11.61 12.29 -1.91
C ARG A 55 -12.43 12.31 -0.61
N ALA A 56 -13.68 11.84 -0.68
CA ALA A 56 -14.59 11.70 0.45
C ALA A 56 -14.15 10.61 1.47
N SER A 57 -13.21 9.74 1.11
CA SER A 57 -12.64 8.78 2.06
C SER A 57 -11.75 9.46 3.10
N LEU A 58 -11.25 10.68 2.87
CA LEU A 58 -10.52 11.45 3.87
C LEU A 58 -11.50 12.20 4.78
N VAL A 59 -11.69 11.63 5.96
CA VAL A 59 -12.66 12.03 6.97
C VAL A 59 -11.97 12.78 8.11
N ARG A 60 -12.60 13.85 8.61
CA ARG A 60 -12.03 14.70 9.68
C ARG A 60 -12.79 14.70 11.00
N ARG A 61 -13.98 14.09 11.04
CA ARG A 61 -14.87 14.10 12.21
C ARG A 61 -15.88 12.96 12.18
N ASP A 62 -16.47 12.67 13.33
CA ASP A 62 -17.38 11.53 13.57
C ASP A 62 -18.55 11.48 12.58
N ALA A 63 -19.20 12.62 12.32
CA ALA A 63 -20.34 12.67 11.41
C ALA A 63 -19.96 12.29 9.96
N GLU A 64 -18.75 12.63 9.52
CA GLU A 64 -18.22 12.24 8.22
C GLU A 64 -17.82 10.76 8.21
N LEU A 65 -17.25 10.27 9.32
CA LEU A 65 -16.87 8.88 9.50
C LEU A 65 -18.08 7.96 9.40
N ALA A 66 -19.13 8.26 10.16
CA ALA A 66 -20.37 7.49 10.17
C ALA A 66 -21.00 7.41 8.77
N ARG A 67 -21.11 8.55 8.06
CA ARG A 67 -21.62 8.57 6.68
C ARG A 67 -20.76 7.73 5.73
N ARG A 68 -19.43 7.82 5.84
CA ARG A 68 -18.54 7.11 4.92
C ARG A 68 -18.53 5.61 5.17
N VAL A 69 -18.59 5.18 6.44
CA VAL A 69 -18.73 3.77 6.81
C VAL A 69 -20.07 3.22 6.33
N GLY A 70 -21.18 3.94 6.54
CA GLY A 70 -22.49 3.56 6.02
C GLY A 70 -22.49 3.36 4.51
N PHE A 71 -21.89 4.29 3.75
CA PHE A 71 -21.71 4.13 2.31
C PHE A 71 -20.96 2.85 1.94
N VAL A 72 -19.85 2.53 2.63
CA VAL A 72 -19.09 1.30 2.36
C VAL A 72 -19.95 0.07 2.63
N HIS A 73 -20.67 0.04 3.75
CA HIS A 73 -21.54 -1.06 4.14
C HIS A 73 -22.69 -1.29 3.15
N GLU A 74 -23.33 -0.22 2.70
CA GLU A 74 -24.52 -0.27 1.82
C GLU A 74 -24.15 -0.45 0.35
N SER A 75 -23.18 0.32 -0.16
CA SER A 75 -22.85 0.37 -1.59
C SER A 75 -21.84 -0.71 -1.99
N VAL A 76 -20.87 -1.04 -1.13
CA VAL A 76 -19.83 -2.04 -1.44
C VAL A 76 -20.17 -3.40 -0.81
N GLY A 77 -20.97 -3.42 0.26
CA GLY A 77 -21.38 -4.67 0.91
C GLY A 77 -20.28 -5.33 1.74
N ARG A 78 -19.24 -4.56 2.14
CA ARG A 78 -18.07 -5.03 2.89
C ARG A 78 -17.96 -4.34 4.23
N ASP A 79 -17.12 -4.88 5.11
CA ASP A 79 -16.67 -4.16 6.31
C ASP A 79 -15.85 -2.93 5.91
N ALA A 80 -15.76 -1.96 6.82
CA ALA A 80 -14.96 -0.75 6.60
C ALA A 80 -13.79 -0.69 7.57
N ILE A 81 -12.64 -0.21 7.10
CA ILE A 81 -11.51 0.15 7.95
C ILE A 81 -11.28 1.66 7.85
N ALA A 82 -11.10 2.32 8.99
CA ALA A 82 -10.64 3.71 9.07
C ALA A 82 -9.21 3.73 9.57
N GLU A 83 -8.30 4.27 8.76
CA GLU A 83 -6.86 4.35 9.04
C GLU A 83 -6.45 5.80 9.23
N GLU A 84 -5.62 6.11 10.22
CA GLU A 84 -4.94 7.39 10.36
C GLU A 84 -4.33 7.82 9.02
N TYR A 85 -4.60 9.06 8.61
CA TYR A 85 -3.94 9.63 7.46
C TYR A 85 -2.52 10.06 7.87
N VAL A 86 -1.56 9.23 7.48
CA VAL A 86 -0.14 9.58 7.59
C VAL A 86 0.24 10.49 6.42
N GLU A 87 0.75 11.69 6.69
CA GLU A 87 1.31 12.56 5.66
C GLU A 87 2.74 12.12 5.32
N GLY A 88 3.10 12.17 4.03
CA GLY A 88 4.40 11.75 3.57
C GLY A 88 4.42 11.25 2.13
N ARG A 89 5.62 10.84 1.70
CA ARG A 89 5.86 10.29 0.35
C ARG A 89 5.48 8.81 0.30
N GLU A 90 4.70 8.42 -0.70
CA GLU A 90 4.39 7.01 -0.97
C GLU A 90 5.57 6.32 -1.67
N ILE A 91 6.01 5.18 -1.11
CA ILE A 91 7.10 4.37 -1.66
C ILE A 91 6.59 2.95 -1.91
N PHE A 92 6.96 2.40 -3.07
CA PHE A 92 6.65 1.04 -3.47
C PHE A 92 7.93 0.21 -3.44
N CYS A 93 7.95 -0.82 -2.60
CA CYS A 93 9.11 -1.68 -2.40
C CYS A 93 8.81 -3.09 -2.90
N SER A 94 9.34 -3.42 -4.08
CA SER A 94 9.24 -4.75 -4.66
C SER A 94 10.24 -5.72 -4.02
N VAL A 95 9.75 -6.88 -3.57
CA VAL A 95 10.54 -7.95 -2.94
C VAL A 95 10.41 -9.21 -3.78
N LEU A 96 11.55 -9.86 -4.05
CA LEU A 96 11.65 -11.09 -4.84
C LEU A 96 12.42 -12.16 -4.03
N GLY A 97 11.90 -13.38 -3.98
CA GLY A 97 12.56 -14.54 -3.38
C GLY A 97 11.76 -15.24 -2.28
N ASN A 98 12.29 -16.38 -1.82
CA ASN A 98 11.73 -17.19 -0.72
C ASN A 98 12.69 -17.20 0.48
N ASP A 99 13.81 -17.92 0.43
CA ASP A 99 14.77 -17.99 1.55
C ASP A 99 15.70 -16.76 1.61
N ARG A 100 16.22 -16.36 0.44
CA ARG A 100 16.99 -15.12 0.30
C ARG A 100 16.12 -14.08 -0.38
N LEU A 101 15.79 -13.02 0.34
CA LEU A 101 14.95 -11.93 -0.15
C LEU A 101 15.82 -10.84 -0.78
N ARG A 102 15.55 -10.53 -2.06
CA ARG A 102 16.08 -9.37 -2.77
C ARG A 102 15.04 -8.26 -2.75
N VAL A 103 15.45 -7.07 -2.31
CA VAL A 103 14.67 -5.84 -2.49
C VAL A 103 15.13 -5.24 -3.82
N LEU A 104 14.17 -4.88 -4.67
CA LEU A 104 14.43 -4.22 -5.95
C LEU A 104 14.45 -2.69 -5.75
N PRO A 105 15.01 -1.92 -6.70
CA PRO A 105 14.99 -0.45 -6.70
C PRO A 105 13.62 0.11 -6.30
N LEU A 106 13.65 1.10 -5.40
CA LEU A 106 12.44 1.68 -4.81
C LEU A 106 11.74 2.57 -5.83
N ARG A 107 10.43 2.39 -5.94
CA ARG A 107 9.58 3.26 -6.76
C ARG A 107 8.76 4.20 -5.89
N THR A 108 8.30 5.27 -6.49
CA THR A 108 7.52 6.32 -5.85
C THR A 108 6.56 6.93 -6.85
N VAL A 109 5.60 7.68 -6.31
CA VAL A 109 4.73 8.56 -7.09
C VAL A 109 4.93 10.00 -6.63
N TRP A 110 4.95 10.93 -7.58
CA TRP A 110 4.86 12.36 -7.34
C TRP A 110 3.52 12.88 -7.83
N LEU A 111 3.04 13.91 -7.14
CA LEU A 111 1.87 14.67 -7.55
C LEU A 111 2.30 16.12 -7.74
N GLY A 112 1.82 16.73 -8.82
CA GLY A 112 2.05 18.15 -9.09
C GLY A 112 1.57 19.05 -7.95
N THR A 113 2.05 20.30 -7.96
CA THR A 113 1.88 21.27 -6.87
C THR A 113 0.57 22.07 -6.92
N LYS A 114 -0.34 21.74 -7.84
CA LYS A 114 -1.58 22.51 -8.07
C LYS A 114 -2.47 22.57 -6.81
N PRO A 115 -3.07 23.73 -6.48
CA PRO A 115 -4.02 23.84 -5.38
C PRO A 115 -5.16 22.83 -5.48
N GLY A 116 -5.54 22.24 -4.35
CA GLY A 116 -6.61 21.25 -4.29
C GLY A 116 -6.22 19.86 -4.81
N ARG A 117 -4.93 19.59 -5.03
CA ARG A 117 -4.41 18.26 -5.39
C ARG A 117 -4.89 17.15 -4.43
N PRO A 118 -5.10 15.92 -4.93
CA PRO A 118 -5.31 14.77 -4.08
C PRO A 118 -4.17 14.62 -3.06
N LYS A 119 -4.52 14.19 -1.84
CA LYS A 119 -3.56 13.96 -0.75
C LYS A 119 -3.04 12.51 -0.70
N PHE A 120 -3.58 11.63 -1.54
CA PHE A 120 -3.28 10.20 -1.63
C PHE A 120 -3.81 9.66 -2.98
N LEU A 121 -3.35 8.49 -3.38
CA LEU A 121 -3.79 7.81 -4.61
C LEU A 121 -5.23 7.28 -4.51
N THR A 122 -6.19 8.09 -4.93
CA THR A 122 -7.60 7.68 -5.11
C THR A 122 -7.74 6.74 -6.31
N TYR A 123 -8.84 5.99 -6.40
CA TYR A 123 -9.15 5.13 -7.55
C TYR A 123 -9.02 5.89 -8.89
N ARG A 124 -9.69 7.04 -8.98
CA ARG A 124 -9.68 7.88 -10.18
C ARG A 124 -8.27 8.34 -10.55
N LEU A 125 -7.41 8.56 -9.56
CA LEU A 125 -6.03 8.98 -9.79
C LEU A 125 -5.14 7.82 -10.26
N LYS A 126 -5.49 6.57 -9.94
CA LYS A 126 -4.79 5.38 -10.46
C LYS A 126 -5.20 5.00 -11.88
N TRP A 127 -6.48 5.18 -12.23
CA TRP A 127 -7.05 4.55 -13.45
C TRP A 127 -7.54 5.52 -14.53
N ASN A 128 -7.50 6.84 -14.30
CA ASN A 128 -7.96 7.82 -15.28
C ASN A 128 -6.80 8.73 -15.72
N THR A 129 -6.32 8.53 -16.95
CA THR A 129 -5.17 9.25 -17.53
C THR A 129 -5.39 10.76 -17.55
N ASP A 130 -6.58 11.24 -17.92
CA ASP A 130 -6.88 12.68 -17.91
C ASP A 130 -6.77 13.28 -16.50
N TYR A 131 -7.22 12.53 -15.49
CA TYR A 131 -7.14 12.93 -14.10
C TYR A 131 -5.70 12.88 -13.56
N GLN A 132 -4.89 11.93 -14.03
CA GLN A 132 -3.45 11.87 -13.76
C GLN A 132 -2.76 13.10 -14.33
N GLN A 133 -2.97 13.41 -15.61
CA GLN A 133 -2.40 14.60 -16.28
C GLN A 133 -2.86 15.89 -15.59
N LYS A 134 -4.15 15.98 -15.23
CA LYS A 134 -4.70 17.13 -14.50
C LYS A 134 -3.89 17.45 -13.24
N TRP A 135 -3.54 16.43 -12.47
CA TRP A 135 -2.84 16.57 -11.21
C TRP A 135 -1.33 16.39 -11.30
N GLY A 136 -0.78 16.17 -12.50
CA GLY A 136 0.64 15.95 -12.70
C GLY A 136 1.13 14.73 -11.92
N LEU A 137 0.42 13.61 -12.04
CA LEU A 137 0.87 12.35 -11.44
C LEU A 137 1.99 11.76 -12.28
N GLU A 138 3.11 11.48 -11.64
CA GLU A 138 4.28 10.88 -12.26
C GLU A 138 4.79 9.72 -11.40
N PHE A 139 5.09 8.58 -12.02
CA PHE A 139 5.77 7.47 -11.37
C PHE A 139 7.24 7.45 -11.74
N GLY A 140 8.08 6.98 -10.83
CA GLY A 140 9.50 6.78 -11.12
C GLY A 140 10.27 6.23 -9.93
N PHE A 141 11.58 6.36 -9.98
CA PHE A 141 12.47 5.82 -8.96
C PHE A 141 12.71 6.82 -7.84
N ALA A 142 12.73 6.33 -6.60
CA ALA A 142 12.99 7.13 -5.41
C ALA A 142 14.51 7.36 -5.21
N ALA A 143 15.22 7.78 -6.27
CA ALA A 143 16.68 7.94 -6.30
C ALA A 143 17.19 9.08 -5.42
N ASP A 144 16.31 10.01 -5.04
CA ASP A 144 16.56 11.14 -4.16
C ASP A 144 16.37 10.81 -2.67
N LEU A 145 15.99 9.58 -2.32
CA LEU A 145 15.94 9.15 -0.92
C LEU A 145 17.37 9.00 -0.36
N PRO A 146 17.63 9.46 0.88
CA PRO A 146 18.89 9.15 1.55
C PRO A 146 19.11 7.64 1.66
N ASP A 147 20.35 7.18 1.44
CA ASP A 147 20.70 5.76 1.45
C ASP A 147 20.25 5.05 2.74
N GLU A 148 20.44 5.69 3.89
CA GLU A 148 19.98 5.16 5.18
C GLU A 148 18.46 4.91 5.20
N THR A 149 17.68 5.81 4.59
CA THR A 149 16.22 5.67 4.51
C THR A 149 15.86 4.53 3.56
N ALA A 150 16.51 4.43 2.40
CA ALA A 150 16.29 3.34 1.45
C ALA A 150 16.61 1.98 2.07
N GLU A 151 17.72 1.86 2.81
CA GLU A 151 18.07 0.64 3.53
C GLU A 151 17.04 0.28 4.60
N ARG A 152 16.59 1.26 5.40
CA ARG A 152 15.55 1.06 6.42
C ARG A 152 14.25 0.58 5.79
N ILE A 153 13.86 1.13 4.64
CA ILE A 153 12.71 0.65 3.87
C ILE A 153 12.91 -0.80 3.46
N GLY A 154 14.06 -1.15 2.88
CA GLY A 154 14.38 -2.53 2.51
C GLY A 154 14.31 -3.50 3.69
N ARG A 155 14.84 -3.12 4.87
CA ARG A 155 14.76 -3.92 6.10
C ARG A 155 13.32 -4.11 6.57
N VAL A 156 12.52 -3.03 6.62
CA VAL A 156 11.10 -3.10 7.01
C VAL A 156 10.30 -3.96 6.04
N SER A 157 10.48 -3.79 4.73
CA SER A 157 9.77 -4.58 3.71
C SER A 157 10.07 -6.06 3.81
N LYS A 158 11.33 -6.46 4.06
CA LYS A 158 11.68 -7.87 4.31
C LYS A 158 11.02 -8.40 5.60
N ARG A 159 10.96 -7.60 6.66
CA ARG A 159 10.25 -7.99 7.91
C ARG A 159 8.76 -8.18 7.67
N VAL A 160 8.11 -7.27 6.94
CA VAL A 160 6.69 -7.40 6.55
C VAL A 160 6.47 -8.67 5.74
N TYR A 161 7.32 -8.89 4.72
CA TYR A 161 7.25 -10.04 3.84
C TYR A 161 7.30 -11.36 4.62
N ARG A 162 8.20 -11.45 5.62
CA ARG A 162 8.30 -12.60 6.52
C ARG A 162 7.11 -12.73 7.47
N ALA A 163 6.73 -11.65 8.13
CA ALA A 163 5.64 -11.64 9.12
C ALA A 163 4.29 -12.03 8.51
N LEU A 164 4.09 -11.73 7.22
CA LEU A 164 2.87 -12.09 6.48
C LEU A 164 3.01 -13.36 5.65
N GLU A 165 4.11 -14.10 5.83
CA GLU A 165 4.39 -15.37 5.15
C GLU A 165 4.28 -15.28 3.61
N LEU A 166 4.71 -14.14 3.06
CA LEU A 166 4.74 -13.95 1.61
C LEU A 166 5.81 -14.82 0.97
N ARG A 167 5.59 -15.18 -0.30
CA ARG A 167 6.43 -16.09 -1.07
C ARG A 167 6.55 -15.64 -2.52
N ASP A 168 7.65 -16.05 -3.14
CA ASP A 168 8.04 -15.82 -4.52
C ASP A 168 8.30 -14.35 -4.87
N TYR A 169 7.27 -13.50 -4.78
CA TYR A 169 7.37 -12.07 -5.01
C TYR A 169 6.29 -11.32 -4.24
N GLY A 170 6.38 -9.98 -4.18
CA GLY A 170 5.36 -9.13 -3.57
C GLY A 170 5.81 -7.68 -3.50
N ARG A 171 4.85 -6.76 -3.39
CA ARG A 171 5.12 -5.32 -3.27
C ARG A 171 4.63 -4.82 -1.93
N ILE A 172 5.51 -4.17 -1.17
CA ILE A 172 5.14 -3.52 0.09
C ILE A 172 4.96 -2.03 -0.20
N ASP A 173 3.78 -1.51 0.11
CA ASP A 173 3.44 -0.11 -0.11
C ASP A 173 3.62 0.61 1.22
N LEU A 174 4.47 1.64 1.22
CA LEU A 174 4.88 2.36 2.42
C LEU A 174 4.62 3.85 2.28
N ARG A 175 4.59 4.54 3.42
CA ARG A 175 4.70 5.98 3.47
C ARG A 175 5.84 6.42 4.35
N VAL A 176 6.62 7.37 3.87
CA VAL A 176 7.74 7.99 4.58
C VAL A 176 7.35 9.40 4.96
N THR A 177 7.27 9.70 6.25
CA THR A 177 6.96 11.05 6.75
C THR A 177 8.13 12.01 6.52
N PRO A 178 7.92 13.33 6.58
CA PRO A 178 9.01 14.32 6.50
C PRO A 178 10.13 14.08 7.52
N GLU A 179 9.80 13.50 8.69
CA GLU A 179 10.76 13.15 9.75
C GLU A 179 11.43 11.79 9.53
N GLY A 180 11.25 11.15 8.36
CA GLY A 180 11.85 9.85 8.04
C GLY A 180 11.22 8.66 8.76
N ARG A 181 9.98 8.79 9.27
CA ARG A 181 9.25 7.65 9.84
C ARG A 181 8.62 6.83 8.73
N ILE A 182 8.80 5.52 8.78
CA ILE A 182 8.26 4.57 7.80
C ILE A 182 6.99 3.94 8.37
N TYR A 183 5.89 4.02 7.61
CA TYR A 183 4.62 3.37 7.89
C TYR A 183 4.30 2.38 6.78
N VAL A 184 3.94 1.15 7.14
CA VAL A 184 3.48 0.13 6.18
C VAL A 184 1.99 0.36 5.93
N LEU A 185 1.65 0.74 4.69
CA LEU A 185 0.28 0.96 4.30
C LEU A 185 -0.39 -0.37 3.97
N GLU A 186 0.25 -1.17 3.13
CA GLU A 186 -0.31 -2.39 2.56
C GLU A 186 0.79 -3.34 2.06
N ALA A 187 0.46 -4.62 1.97
CA ALA A 187 1.31 -5.64 1.37
C ALA A 187 0.53 -6.33 0.25
N ASN A 188 1.05 -6.24 -0.96
CA ASN A 188 0.46 -6.83 -2.16
C ASN A 188 1.18 -8.15 -2.46
N PRO A 189 0.56 -9.32 -2.20
CA PRO A 189 1.18 -10.62 -2.44
C PRO A 189 1.22 -11.00 -3.93
N ASN A 190 0.38 -10.36 -4.75
CA ASN A 190 0.34 -10.54 -6.21
C ASN A 190 0.18 -9.16 -6.87
N PRO A 191 1.23 -8.32 -6.85
CA PRO A 191 1.19 -7.04 -7.55
C PRO A 191 1.02 -7.26 -9.05
N PHE A 192 0.45 -6.28 -9.76
CA PHE A 192 0.41 -6.31 -11.22
C PHE A 192 1.83 -6.47 -11.78
N LEU A 193 1.98 -7.46 -12.64
CA LEU A 193 3.27 -7.85 -13.22
C LEU A 193 3.38 -7.43 -14.69
N ALA A 194 2.50 -6.57 -15.22
CA ALA A 194 2.67 -6.12 -16.61
C ALA A 194 3.99 -5.36 -16.76
N LYS A 195 4.59 -5.37 -17.96
CA LYS A 195 5.91 -4.78 -18.20
C LYS A 195 6.01 -3.29 -17.83
N SER A 196 4.89 -2.57 -17.92
CA SER A 196 4.75 -1.14 -17.59
C SER A 196 4.37 -0.87 -16.13
N GLU A 197 4.42 -1.87 -15.26
CA GLU A 197 4.00 -1.76 -13.86
C GLU A 197 5.21 -1.75 -12.91
N ASP A 198 5.00 -1.19 -11.71
CA ASP A 198 6.07 -0.91 -10.74
C ASP A 198 7.02 -2.09 -10.50
N PHE A 199 6.50 -3.31 -10.41
CA PHE A 199 7.30 -4.49 -10.09
C PHE A 199 8.25 -4.84 -11.24
N ALA A 200 7.75 -4.84 -12.48
CA ALA A 200 8.54 -5.13 -13.67
C ALA A 200 9.56 -4.03 -13.95
N GLU A 201 9.18 -2.75 -13.81
CA GLU A 201 10.10 -1.62 -13.96
C GLU A 201 11.21 -1.64 -12.90
N SER A 202 10.88 -1.99 -11.64
CA SER A 202 11.88 -2.18 -10.59
C SER A 202 12.85 -3.32 -10.93
N ALA A 203 12.36 -4.42 -11.48
CA ALA A 203 13.20 -5.55 -11.88
C ALA A 203 14.14 -5.16 -13.03
N GLN A 204 13.63 -4.44 -14.02
CA GLN A 204 14.41 -3.94 -15.15
C GLN A 204 15.54 -3.02 -14.71
N GLU A 205 15.27 -2.07 -13.82
CA GLU A 205 16.29 -1.20 -13.21
C GLU A 205 17.35 -2.00 -12.44
N ALA A 206 16.96 -3.16 -11.89
CA ALA A 206 17.86 -4.08 -11.20
C ALA A 206 18.65 -5.00 -12.15
N GLY A 207 18.57 -4.78 -13.47
CA GLY A 207 19.21 -5.58 -14.51
C GLY A 207 18.54 -6.92 -14.79
N ILE A 208 17.24 -7.06 -14.50
CA ILE A 208 16.46 -8.27 -14.73
C ILE A 208 15.43 -7.94 -15.81
N ASP A 209 15.57 -8.51 -17.00
CA ASP A 209 14.60 -8.27 -18.06
C ASP A 209 13.25 -8.97 -17.79
N TYR A 210 12.24 -8.62 -18.58
CA TYR A 210 10.88 -9.09 -18.32
C TYR A 210 10.72 -10.61 -18.47
N PRO A 211 11.21 -11.27 -19.54
CA PRO A 211 11.20 -12.73 -19.61
C PRO A 211 11.92 -13.40 -18.43
N GLU A 212 13.12 -12.90 -18.07
CA GLU A 212 13.89 -13.44 -16.95
C GLU A 212 13.15 -13.28 -15.62
N LEU A 213 12.46 -12.16 -15.41
CA LEU A 213 11.64 -11.92 -14.22
C LEU A 213 10.55 -12.99 -14.07
N VAL A 214 9.82 -13.25 -15.15
CA VAL A 214 8.75 -14.27 -15.17
C VAL A 214 9.32 -15.65 -14.89
N GLU A 215 10.43 -16.02 -15.54
CA GLU A 215 11.12 -17.29 -15.33
C GLU A 215 11.60 -17.45 -13.88
N ARG A 216 12.16 -16.40 -13.28
CA ARG A 216 12.62 -16.40 -11.89
C ARG A 216 11.45 -16.62 -10.92
N ILE A 217 10.31 -15.97 -11.12
CA ILE A 217 9.11 -16.16 -10.30
C ILE A 217 8.60 -17.61 -10.43
N MET A 218 8.49 -18.14 -11.65
CA MET A 218 8.09 -19.52 -11.89
C MET A 218 9.06 -20.52 -11.22
N SER A 219 10.35 -20.27 -11.33
CA SER A 219 11.40 -21.09 -10.71
C SER A 219 11.31 -21.09 -9.18
N LEU A 220 11.01 -19.95 -8.55
CA LEU A 220 10.78 -19.85 -7.11
C LEU A 220 9.57 -20.68 -6.69
N ALA A 221 8.47 -20.60 -7.45
CA ALA A 221 7.25 -21.35 -7.22
C ALA A 221 7.43 -22.87 -7.41
N LEU A 222 8.26 -23.31 -8.36
CA LEU A 222 8.58 -24.73 -8.55
C LEU A 222 9.46 -25.29 -7.43
N LYS A 223 10.46 -24.52 -6.98
CA LYS A 223 11.38 -24.95 -5.91
C LYS A 223 10.66 -25.24 -4.59
N ARG A 224 9.57 -24.54 -4.28
CA ARG A 224 8.78 -24.79 -3.05
C ARG A 224 7.90 -26.05 -3.11
N VAL A 225 7.51 -26.52 -4.30
CA VAL A 225 6.69 -27.74 -4.45
C VAL A 225 7.56 -28.99 -4.35
N ARG A 226 8.85 -28.86 -4.71
CA ARG A 226 9.83 -29.94 -4.65
C ARG A 226 10.46 -30.13 -3.26
N ARG A 227 10.08 -29.32 -2.28
CA ARG A 227 10.45 -29.45 -0.86
C ARG A 227 9.31 -30.10 -0.12
#